data_AF-A0A1V4PJ73-F1
#
_entry.id   AF-A0A1V4PJ73-F1
#
_cell.length_a   1.000
_cell.length_b   1.000
_cell.length_c   1.000
_cell.angle_alpha   90.00
_cell.angle_beta   90.00
_cell.angle_gamma   90.00
#
_symmetry.space_group_name_H-M   'P 1'
#
loop_
_entity.id
_entity.type
_entity.pdbx_description
1 polymer ?
#
loop_
_entity_poly.entity_id
_entity_poly.type
_entity_poly.pdbx_seq_one_letter_code
_entity_poly.pdbx_strand_id
1 'polypeptide(L)'
;MYHDRLAEVGGAKLAARRHVGEMLDINPATLRNWIEKDMPAVSTASSSPADEPGAELRELRRENAELRRANEILKTASAFF
;
A
#
# COMPACT_ATOMS: atom_id res chain seq x y z
N MET A 1 -11.62 -3.42 13.75
CA MET A 1 -11.26 -4.06 15.04
C MET A 1 -9.73 -4.10 15.29
N TYR A 2 -8.90 -4.79 14.50
CA TYR A 2 -7.42 -4.78 14.70
C TYR A 2 -6.78 -3.43 14.37
N HIS A 3 -7.23 -2.78 13.28
CA HIS A 3 -6.69 -1.50 12.81
C HIS A 3 -7.04 -0.36 13.79
N ASP A 4 -8.25 -0.39 14.35
CA ASP A 4 -8.70 0.59 15.35
C ASP A 4 -7.85 0.52 16.64
N ARG A 5 -7.49 -0.70 17.08
CA ARG A 5 -6.61 -0.91 18.23
C ARG A 5 -5.16 -0.51 17.97
N LEU A 6 -4.70 -0.57 16.72
CA LEU A 6 -3.36 -0.08 16.36
C LEU A 6 -3.23 1.44 16.61
N ALA A 7 -4.33 2.19 16.44
CA ALA A 7 -4.40 3.62 16.72
C ALA A 7 -4.54 3.95 18.21
N GLU A 8 -5.29 3.14 18.97
CA GLU A 8 -5.53 3.37 20.41
C GLU A 8 -4.35 2.99 21.31
N VAL A 9 -3.58 1.95 20.97
CA VAL A 9 -2.50 1.40 21.82
C VAL A 9 -1.14 2.10 21.58
N GLY A 10 -1.10 3.21 20.83
CA GLY A 10 0.14 3.96 20.60
C GLY A 10 1.18 3.17 19.80
N GLY A 11 0.78 2.47 18.74
CA GLY A 11 1.68 2.03 17.66
C GLY A 11 2.35 0.65 17.81
N ALA A 12 2.23 -0.05 18.93
CA ALA A 12 2.83 -1.37 19.08
C ALA A 12 1.93 -2.50 18.51
N LYS A 13 2.20 -2.93 17.26
CA LYS A 13 1.51 -4.08 16.59
C LYS A 13 1.39 -5.33 17.48
N LEU A 14 2.40 -5.59 18.31
CA LEU A 14 2.40 -6.73 19.23
C LEU A 14 1.34 -6.60 20.34
N ALA A 15 1.16 -5.41 20.91
CA ALA A 15 0.18 -5.17 21.96
C ALA A 15 -1.25 -5.30 21.42
N ALA A 16 -1.50 -4.77 20.22
CA ALA A 16 -2.77 -4.93 19.53
C ALA A 16 -3.09 -6.41 19.24
N ARG A 17 -2.11 -7.21 18.77
CA ARG A 17 -2.29 -8.65 18.53
C ARG A 17 -2.50 -9.45 19.82
N ARG A 18 -1.83 -9.11 20.92
CA ARG A 18 -2.03 -9.77 22.23
C ARG A 18 -3.44 -9.57 22.75
N HIS A 19 -3.90 -8.32 22.78
CA HIS A 19 -5.23 -7.99 23.26
C HIS A 19 -6.34 -8.63 22.41
N VAL A 20 -6.22 -8.58 21.08
CA VAL A 20 -7.19 -9.24 20.19
C VAL A 20 -7.13 -10.77 20.33
N GLY A 21 -5.93 -11.33 20.54
CA GLY A 21 -5.74 -12.75 20.80
C GLY A 21 -6.44 -13.21 22.08
N GLU A 22 -6.33 -12.44 23.16
CA GLU A 22 -7.00 -12.73 24.44
C GLU A 22 -8.54 -12.68 24.31
N MET A 23 -9.09 -11.72 23.56
CA MET A 23 -10.54 -11.61 23.37
C MET A 23 -11.13 -12.76 22.54
N LEU A 24 -10.35 -13.28 21.57
CA LEU A 24 -10.81 -14.30 20.62
C LEU A 24 -10.33 -15.71 20.98
N ASP A 25 -9.54 -15.86 22.05
CA ASP A 25 -8.81 -17.08 22.41
C ASP A 25 -7.94 -17.62 21.26
N ILE A 26 -7.22 -16.70 20.59
CA ILE A 26 -6.36 -16.99 19.45
C ILE A 26 -4.92 -16.60 19.79
N ASN A 27 -3.97 -17.48 19.48
CA ASN A 27 -2.55 -17.18 19.64
C ASN A 27 -2.16 -15.92 18.83
N PRO A 28 -1.50 -14.92 19.44
CA PRO A 28 -1.06 -13.70 18.74
C PRO A 28 -0.16 -13.95 17.52
N ALA A 29 0.58 -15.06 17.50
CA ALA A 29 1.37 -15.49 16.35
C ALA A 29 0.48 -15.91 15.15
N THR A 30 -0.66 -16.55 15.42
CA THR A 30 -1.65 -16.90 14.40
C THR A 30 -2.27 -15.64 13.81
N LEU A 31 -2.64 -14.68 14.66
CA LEU A 31 -3.14 -13.37 14.20
C LEU A 31 -2.10 -12.64 13.34
N ARG A 32 -0.83 -12.63 13.75
CA ARG A 32 0.27 -12.08 12.93
C ARG A 32 0.29 -12.70 11.54
N ASN A 33 0.25 -14.03 11.46
CA ASN A 33 0.32 -14.75 10.19
C ASN A 33 -0.88 -14.43 9.29
N TRP A 34 -2.09 -14.33 9.85
CA TRP A 34 -3.28 -13.94 9.09
C TRP A 34 -3.21 -12.50 8.61
N ILE A 35 -2.78 -11.57 9.47
CA ILE A 35 -2.61 -10.15 9.12
C ILE A 35 -1.54 -10.00 8.02
N GLU A 36 -0.42 -10.71 8.11
CA GLU A 36 0.65 -10.64 7.10
C GLU A 36 0.25 -11.31 5.78
N LYS A 37 -0.64 -12.31 5.81
CA LYS A 37 -1.18 -12.98 4.62
C LYS A 37 -2.28 -12.17 3.92
N ASP A 38 -3.11 -11.48 4.69
CA ASP A 38 -4.24 -10.67 4.19
C ASP A 38 -3.81 -9.23 3.81
N MET A 39 -2.66 -8.77 4.31
CA MET A 39 -2.07 -7.53 3.84
C MET A 39 -1.67 -7.70 2.37
N PRO A 40 -2.11 -6.80 1.45
CA PRO A 40 -1.63 -6.83 0.08
C PRO A 40 -0.11 -6.78 0.14
N ALA A 41 0.54 -7.74 -0.51
CA ALA A 41 1.98 -7.94 -0.42
C ALA A 41 2.73 -6.62 -0.67
N VAL A 42 3.05 -5.90 0.41
CA VAL A 42 4.01 -4.82 0.39
C VAL A 42 5.34 -5.53 0.29
N SER A 43 5.73 -5.74 -0.96
CA SER A 43 6.92 -6.40 -1.44
C SER A 43 8.14 -6.01 -0.61
N THR A 44 8.45 -6.81 0.41
CA THR A 44 9.81 -6.91 0.92
C THR A 44 10.40 -8.16 0.30
N ALA A 45 10.98 -7.94 -0.88
CA ALA A 45 11.86 -8.83 -1.63
C ALA A 45 11.30 -10.19 -2.09
N SER A 46 11.46 -10.40 -3.40
CA SER A 46 11.57 -11.70 -4.09
C SER A 46 10.38 -12.65 -4.08
N SER A 47 9.41 -12.40 -4.97
CA SER A 47 9.02 -13.34 -6.04
C SER A 47 7.75 -12.83 -6.74
N SER A 48 7.88 -12.53 -8.04
CA SER A 48 6.83 -12.00 -8.91
C SER A 48 5.50 -12.78 -8.87
N PRO A 49 4.38 -12.06 -9.03
CA PRO A 49 3.43 -12.39 -10.08
C PRO A 49 3.24 -11.13 -10.94
N ALA A 50 4.09 -10.96 -11.94
CA ALA A 50 4.17 -9.73 -12.72
C ALA A 50 4.20 -10.06 -14.21
N ASP A 51 3.06 -10.47 -14.76
CA ASP A 51 2.88 -10.49 -16.22
C ASP A 51 1.69 -9.63 -16.67
N GLU A 52 0.59 -9.56 -15.90
CA GLU A 52 -0.54 -8.67 -16.22
C GLU A 52 -0.31 -7.18 -15.85
N PRO A 53 0.10 -6.81 -14.61
CA PRO A 53 0.13 -5.40 -14.18
C PRO A 53 1.30 -4.61 -14.79
N GLY A 54 2.28 -5.27 -15.41
CA GLY A 54 3.48 -4.62 -15.95
C GLY A 54 3.22 -3.83 -17.24
N ALA A 55 2.29 -4.28 -18.08
CA ALA A 55 1.97 -3.61 -19.34
C ALA A 55 1.19 -2.32 -19.11
N GLU A 56 0.13 -2.39 -18.30
CA GLU A 56 -0.68 -1.23 -17.91
C GLU A 56 0.16 -0.18 -17.19
N LEU A 57 1.05 -0.59 -16.28
CA LEU A 57 1.97 0.32 -15.59
C LEU A 57 3.00 0.99 -16.51
N ARG A 58 3.34 0.40 -17.66
CA ARG A 58 4.23 1.04 -18.65
C ARG A 58 3.46 2.05 -19.49
N GLU A 59 2.27 1.69 -19.95
CA GLU A 59 1.38 2.58 -20.70
C GLU A 59 0.99 3.81 -19.87
N LEU A 60 0.54 3.61 -18.63
CA LEU A 60 0.20 4.70 -17.72
C LEU A 60 1.39 5.64 -17.46
N ARG A 61 2.61 5.11 -17.35
CA ARG A 61 3.81 5.95 -17.17
C ARG A 61 4.12 6.78 -18.42
N ARG A 62 3.93 6.20 -19.60
CA ARG A 62 4.10 6.91 -20.87
C ARG A 62 3.08 8.04 -21.01
N GLU A 63 1.80 7.74 -20.79
CA GLU A 63 0.73 8.72 -20.83
C GLU A 63 0.96 9.85 -19.82
N ASN A 64 1.39 9.52 -18.58
CA ASN A 64 1.69 10.55 -17.58
C ASN A 64 2.84 11.46 -18.00
N ALA A 65 3.88 10.93 -18.66
CA ALA A 65 5.00 11.72 -19.17
C ALA A 65 4.55 12.66 -20.29
N GLU A 66 3.71 12.19 -21.20
CA GLU A 66 3.14 12.99 -22.29
C GLU A 66 2.24 14.12 -21.75
N LEU A 67 1.35 13.80 -20.79
CA LEU A 67 0.49 14.78 -20.12
C LEU A 67 1.28 15.85 -19.36
N ARG A 68 2.38 15.46 -18.70
CA ARG A 68 3.27 16.42 -18.03
C ARG A 68 3.92 17.36 -19.02
N ARG A 69 4.43 16.82 -20.14
CA ARG A 69 5.01 17.65 -21.20
C ARG A 69 4.01 18.64 -21.79
N ALA A 70 2.78 18.19 -22.07
CA ALA A 70 1.71 19.06 -22.56
C ALA A 70 1.37 20.16 -21.54
N ASN A 71 1.26 19.81 -20.25
CA ASN A 71 1.03 20.78 -19.19
C ASN A 71 2.14 21.82 -19.10
N GLU A 72 3.41 21.43 -19.24
CA GLU A 72 4.52 22.39 -19.21
C GLU A 72 4.47 23.35 -20.41
N ILE A 73 4.11 22.87 -21.62
CA ILE A 73 3.91 23.74 -22.78
C ILE A 73 2.76 24.72 -22.54
N LEU A 74 1.63 24.23 -22.03
CA LEU A 74 0.46 25.06 -21.75
C LEU A 74 0.73 26.10 -20.67
N LYS A 75 1.40 25.71 -19.57
CA LYS A 75 1.83 26.65 -18.52
C LYS A 75 2.76 27.72 -19.09
N THR A 76 3.74 27.31 -19.89
CA THR A 76 4.68 28.23 -20.51
C THR A 76 3.95 29.19 -21.46
N ALA A 77 3.03 28.70 -22.29
CA ALA A 77 2.20 29.53 -23.16
C ALA A 77 1.33 30.50 -22.36
N SER A 78 0.70 30.05 -21.26
CA SER A 78 -0.10 30.90 -20.38
C SER A 78 0.70 31.96 -19.63
N ALA A 79 2.03 31.82 -19.55
CA ALA A 79 2.88 32.88 -18.99
C ALA A 79 3.13 34.03 -19.98
N PHE A 80 2.81 33.84 -21.27
CA PHE A 80 3.04 34.82 -22.35
C PHE A 80 1.76 35.51 -22.85
N PHE A 81 0.58 35.09 -22.39
CA PHE A 81 -0.73 35.69 -22.73
C PHE A 81 -1.43 36.15 -21.46
#